data_AF-A0AA88MEM9-F1
#
_entry.id   AF-A0AA88MEM9-F1
#
_cell.length_a   1.000
_cell.length_b   1.000
_cell.length_c   1.000
_cell.angle_alpha   90.00
_cell.angle_beta   90.00
_cell.angle_gamma   90.00
#
_symmetry.space_group_name_H-M   'P 1'
#
loop_
_entity.id
_entity.type
_entity.pdbx_description
1 polymer ?
#
loop_
_entity_poly.entity_id
_entity_poly.type
_entity_poly.pdbx_seq_one_letter_code
_entity_poly.pdbx_strand_id
1 'polypeptide(L)'
;MSFLCCCFQSHSSEEERQHILGAAQSARIPHPSPKASLDRIGMITARHVGVPDLDQRFTDFAEMFNTQQESYECMQEKRKTLMVRYCCAPDSSLSECLQKMKDEHNDHQIILQLKGYNFGLAVTPDDSVPDKLKQTQENIKELCQAVKAIMALGPKLEEMINWLLNSEKILTQKVNAEAKTHQESTRLRGNLRENLREASRAKRFSPRYREEAGKLFNEVAMLSGIKP
;
A
#
# COMPACT_ATOMS: atom_id res chain seq x y z
N MET A 1 -37.96 -48.03 -61.11
CA MET A 1 -39.13 -48.09 -60.20
C MET A 1 -38.77 -48.98 -59.03
N SER A 2 -39.11 -48.52 -57.83
CA SER A 2 -39.17 -49.23 -56.53
C SER A 2 -37.87 -49.85 -56.00
N PHE A 3 -37.31 -49.39 -54.87
CA PHE A 3 -37.80 -49.24 -53.48
C PHE A 3 -37.44 -50.45 -52.61
N LEU A 4 -36.85 -50.09 -51.45
CA LEU A 4 -36.97 -50.73 -50.13
C LEU A 4 -36.23 -52.06 -49.95
N CYS A 5 -35.75 -52.44 -48.77
CA CYS A 5 -35.46 -51.84 -47.46
C CYS A 5 -35.16 -53.05 -46.54
N CYS A 6 -34.71 -52.78 -45.31
CA CYS A 6 -34.80 -53.63 -44.13
C CYS A 6 -33.75 -54.77 -44.01
N CYS A 7 -33.22 -55.14 -42.83
CA CYS A 7 -33.31 -54.63 -41.46
C CYS A 7 -32.27 -55.36 -40.57
N PHE A 8 -31.67 -54.61 -39.64
CA PHE A 8 -31.41 -54.87 -38.20
C PHE A 8 -31.11 -56.28 -37.60
N GLN A 9 -29.90 -56.35 -36.99
CA GLN A 9 -29.50 -56.73 -35.61
C GLN A 9 -29.99 -58.03 -34.91
N SER A 10 -29.05 -58.82 -34.37
CA SER A 10 -28.91 -59.10 -32.91
C SER A 10 -27.54 -59.72 -32.53
N HIS A 11 -27.24 -59.67 -31.24
CA HIS A 11 -25.95 -59.72 -30.53
C HIS A 11 -25.16 -61.05 -30.50
N SER A 12 -23.82 -60.95 -30.32
CA SER A 12 -22.98 -61.88 -29.53
C SER A 12 -21.68 -61.19 -29.11
N SER A 13 -21.10 -61.63 -27.99
CA SER A 13 -20.20 -60.97 -27.04
C SER A 13 -18.73 -60.77 -27.42
N GLU A 14 -18.16 -59.74 -26.77
CA GLU A 14 -16.78 -59.54 -26.28
C GLU A 14 -15.59 -59.71 -27.25
N GLU A 15 -14.93 -58.59 -27.58
CA GLU A 15 -13.51 -58.32 -27.25
C GLU A 15 -13.09 -56.91 -27.71
N GLU A 16 -12.56 -56.14 -26.75
CA GLU A 16 -11.62 -55.02 -26.85
C GLU A 16 -11.60 -54.10 -28.10
N ARG A 17 -12.05 -52.85 -27.91
CA ARG A 17 -11.23 -51.62 -28.06
C ARG A 17 -12.05 -50.36 -27.79
N GLN A 18 -11.59 -49.57 -26.82
CA GLN A 18 -12.21 -48.34 -26.33
C GLN A 18 -12.20 -47.21 -27.38
N HIS A 19 -13.31 -46.48 -27.47
CA HIS A 19 -13.49 -45.28 -28.28
C HIS A 19 -12.74 -44.08 -27.68
N ILE A 20 -11.86 -43.43 -28.46
CA ILE A 20 -11.32 -42.10 -28.14
C ILE A 20 -12.33 -41.05 -28.61
N LEU A 21 -13.10 -40.50 -27.67
CA LEU A 21 -13.81 -39.23 -27.81
C LEU A 21 -12.91 -38.12 -27.25
N GLY A 22 -12.42 -37.23 -28.12
CA GLY A 22 -11.68 -36.03 -27.74
C GLY A 22 -12.25 -34.82 -28.44
N ALA A 23 -13.24 -34.17 -27.82
CA ALA A 23 -13.83 -32.92 -28.29
C ALA A 23 -12.80 -31.77 -28.22
N ALA A 24 -12.77 -30.93 -29.25
CA ALA A 24 -11.94 -29.72 -29.31
C ALA A 24 -12.35 -28.74 -28.19
N GLN A 25 -11.52 -28.64 -27.15
CA GLN A 25 -11.71 -27.64 -26.09
C GLN A 25 -11.22 -26.27 -26.57
N SER A 26 -12.14 -25.32 -26.59
CA SER A 26 -11.94 -23.89 -26.81
C SER A 26 -10.83 -23.32 -25.91
N ALA A 27 -9.78 -22.74 -26.50
CA ALA A 27 -8.69 -22.05 -25.81
C ALA A 27 -9.05 -20.63 -25.31
N ARG A 28 -10.33 -20.37 -25.00
CA ARG A 28 -10.74 -19.10 -24.38
C ARG A 28 -10.82 -19.29 -22.87
N ILE A 29 -9.70 -19.04 -22.21
CA ILE A 29 -9.70 -18.77 -20.76
C ILE A 29 -10.55 -17.50 -20.56
N PRO A 30 -11.68 -17.55 -19.84
CA PRO A 30 -12.40 -16.34 -19.48
C PRO A 30 -11.53 -15.59 -18.48
N HIS A 31 -11.01 -14.43 -18.87
CA HIS A 31 -10.46 -13.51 -17.89
C HIS A 31 -11.57 -13.15 -16.89
N PRO A 32 -11.35 -13.31 -15.58
CA PRO A 32 -12.32 -12.83 -14.61
C PRO A 32 -12.47 -11.33 -14.80
N SER A 33 -13.72 -10.91 -15.06
CA SER A 33 -14.15 -9.52 -14.91
C SER A 33 -13.55 -8.97 -13.61
N PRO A 34 -12.93 -7.77 -13.62
CA PRO A 34 -12.53 -7.13 -12.38
C PRO A 34 -13.80 -6.77 -11.64
N LYS A 35 -14.27 -7.71 -10.80
CA LYS A 35 -15.22 -7.44 -9.73
C LYS A 35 -14.75 -6.16 -9.05
N ALA A 36 -15.66 -5.19 -8.95
CA ALA A 36 -15.46 -3.90 -8.32
C ALA A 36 -14.51 -4.06 -7.13
N SER A 37 -13.29 -3.55 -7.29
CA SER A 37 -12.23 -3.79 -6.33
C SER A 37 -12.61 -3.20 -4.98
N LEU A 38 -12.98 -4.11 -4.08
CA LEU A 38 -12.64 -4.01 -2.66
C LEU A 38 -11.22 -3.45 -2.58
N ASP A 39 -11.09 -2.37 -1.83
CA ASP A 39 -9.88 -1.58 -1.63
C ASP A 39 -8.61 -2.41 -1.79
N ARG A 40 -7.95 -2.29 -2.95
CA ARG A 40 -6.57 -2.73 -3.06
C ARG A 40 -5.81 -1.92 -2.03
N ILE A 41 -5.25 -2.59 -1.03
CA ILE A 41 -4.18 -2.06 -0.18
C ILE A 41 -2.91 -2.52 -0.89
N GLY A 42 -2.10 -1.61 -1.39
CA GLY A 42 -0.97 -1.98 -2.23
C GLY A 42 -0.43 -0.82 -3.04
N MET A 43 0.81 -0.98 -3.51
CA MET A 43 1.53 0.04 -4.26
C MET A 43 0.78 0.49 -5.51
N ILE A 44 0.86 1.78 -5.82
CA ILE A 44 0.36 2.34 -7.07
C ILE A 44 1.38 2.02 -8.18
N THR A 45 0.88 1.54 -9.32
CA THR A 45 1.65 1.47 -10.56
C THR A 45 1.02 2.40 -11.57
N ALA A 46 1.75 3.45 -11.97
CA ALA A 46 1.28 4.38 -12.98
C ALA A 46 1.13 3.67 -14.34
N ARG A 47 -0.04 3.85 -14.96
CA ARG A 47 -0.28 3.34 -16.32
C ARG A 47 0.02 4.40 -17.35
N HIS A 48 0.64 4.00 -18.45
CA HIS A 48 1.01 4.90 -19.53
C HIS A 48 -0.21 5.46 -20.27
N VAL A 49 -0.34 6.78 -20.34
CA VAL A 49 -1.42 7.54 -20.98
C VAL A 49 -1.01 8.18 -22.31
N GLY A 50 0.24 7.97 -22.75
CA GLY A 50 0.72 8.35 -24.08
C GLY A 50 1.19 9.80 -24.21
N VAL A 51 0.93 10.64 -23.20
CA VAL A 51 1.36 12.04 -23.16
C VAL A 51 2.55 12.14 -22.21
N PRO A 52 3.79 12.36 -22.69
CA PRO A 52 5.01 12.23 -21.88
C PRO A 52 4.98 13.00 -20.56
N ASP A 53 4.54 14.26 -20.59
CA ASP A 53 4.43 15.09 -19.38
C ASP A 53 3.42 14.54 -18.37
N LEU A 54 2.34 13.91 -18.83
CA LEU A 54 1.34 13.29 -17.95
C LEU A 54 1.84 11.96 -17.42
N ASP A 55 2.55 11.19 -18.23
CA ASP A 55 3.18 9.94 -17.81
C ASP A 55 4.15 10.18 -16.67
N GLN A 56 5.03 11.18 -16.80
CA GLN A 56 5.95 11.54 -15.73
C GLN A 56 5.20 11.96 -14.47
N ARG A 57 4.16 12.80 -14.59
CA ARG A 57 3.37 13.24 -13.43
C ARG A 57 2.67 12.09 -12.71
N PHE A 58 2.17 11.09 -13.44
CA PHE A 58 1.59 9.90 -12.82
C PHE A 58 2.64 9.02 -12.15
N THR A 59 3.83 8.90 -12.74
CA THR A 59 4.97 8.21 -12.13
C THR A 59 5.42 8.91 -10.84
N ASP A 60 5.66 10.22 -10.89
CA ASP A 60 6.05 11.01 -9.71
C ASP A 60 5.02 10.90 -8.58
N PHE A 61 3.73 10.95 -8.93
CA PHE A 61 2.63 10.77 -7.98
C PHE A 61 2.66 9.37 -7.34
N ALA A 62 2.79 8.33 -8.18
CA ALA A 62 2.81 6.96 -7.72
C ALA A 62 4.00 6.70 -6.79
N GLU A 63 5.21 7.12 -7.18
CA GLU A 63 6.42 7.02 -6.36
C GLU A 63 6.25 7.73 -5.02
N MET A 64 5.74 8.97 -5.03
CA MET A 64 5.58 9.74 -3.81
C MET A 64 4.56 9.14 -2.84
N PHE A 65 3.42 8.66 -3.35
CA PHE A 65 2.43 7.96 -2.52
C PHE A 65 3.00 6.65 -1.96
N ASN A 66 3.69 5.90 -2.81
CA ASN A 66 4.32 4.63 -2.45
C ASN A 66 5.36 4.81 -1.34
N THR A 67 6.25 5.80 -1.45
CA THR A 67 7.22 6.12 -0.39
C THR A 67 6.52 6.53 0.92
N GLN A 68 5.42 7.29 0.84
CA GLN A 68 4.64 7.62 2.03
C GLN A 68 4.01 6.37 2.67
N GLN A 69 3.49 5.44 1.85
CA GLN A 69 2.90 4.20 2.33
C GLN A 69 3.96 3.31 2.98
N GLU A 70 5.13 3.12 2.36
CA GLU A 70 6.25 2.36 2.94
C GLU A 70 6.70 2.95 4.28
N SER A 71 6.77 4.28 4.37
CA SER A 71 7.10 4.97 5.61
C SER A 71 6.03 4.73 6.69
N TYR A 72 4.75 4.73 6.30
CA TYR A 72 3.64 4.42 7.21
C TYR A 72 3.67 2.95 7.68
N GLU A 73 3.93 2.00 6.80
CA GLU A 73 4.09 0.59 7.14
C GLU A 73 5.27 0.39 8.11
N CYS A 74 6.40 1.04 7.85
CA CYS A 74 7.55 1.05 8.75
C CYS A 74 7.17 1.62 10.14
N MET A 75 6.48 2.77 10.19
CA MET A 75 6.01 3.36 11.45
C MET A 75 5.18 2.36 12.28
N GLN A 76 4.22 1.68 11.63
CA GLN A 76 3.36 0.71 12.32
C GLN A 76 4.14 -0.51 12.79
N GLU A 77 5.08 -1.01 11.99
CA GLU A 77 5.92 -2.16 12.37
C GLU A 77 6.85 -1.83 13.54
N LYS A 78 7.46 -0.63 13.57
CA LYS A 78 8.30 -0.20 14.69
C LYS A 78 7.49 0.03 15.96
N ARG A 79 6.25 0.54 15.85
CA ARG A 79 5.34 0.63 17.00
C ARG A 79 4.98 -0.75 17.54
N LYS A 80 4.62 -1.69 16.66
CA LYS A 80 4.32 -3.07 17.03
C LYS A 80 5.50 -3.79 17.66
N THR A 81 6.70 -3.62 17.10
CA THR A 81 7.95 -4.17 17.63
C THR A 81 8.19 -3.70 19.06
N LEU A 82 7.98 -2.41 19.33
CA LEU A 82 8.09 -1.84 20.66
C LEU A 82 7.08 -2.46 21.63
N MET A 83 5.82 -2.59 21.22
CA MET A 83 4.76 -3.18 22.03
C MET A 83 5.07 -4.63 22.41
N VAL A 84 5.50 -5.44 21.44
CA VAL A 84 5.85 -6.86 21.68
C VAL A 84 7.04 -6.96 22.63
N ARG A 85 8.06 -6.12 22.47
CA ARG A 85 9.29 -6.17 23.27
C ARG A 85 9.05 -5.94 24.77
N TYR A 86 8.10 -5.09 25.11
CA TYR A 86 7.77 -4.74 26.51
C TYR A 86 6.40 -5.26 26.95
N CYS A 87 5.84 -6.24 26.23
CA CYS A 87 4.53 -6.85 26.52
C CYS A 87 3.43 -5.80 26.76
N CYS A 88 3.43 -4.71 25.99
CA CYS A 88 2.40 -3.68 26.01
C CYS A 88 1.12 -4.24 25.39
N ALA A 89 -0.06 -3.77 25.82
CA ALA A 89 -1.30 -4.27 25.25
C ALA A 89 -1.39 -3.88 23.77
N PRO A 90 -2.13 -4.65 22.95
CA PRO A 90 -2.47 -4.21 21.60
C PRO A 90 -3.10 -2.83 21.68
N ASP A 91 -2.64 -1.91 20.82
CA ASP A 91 -3.09 -0.52 20.75
C ASP A 91 -2.73 0.39 21.94
N SER A 92 -1.93 -0.08 22.91
CA SER A 92 -1.37 0.76 23.98
C SER A 92 -0.71 2.03 23.44
N SER A 93 -0.81 3.11 24.22
CA SER A 93 -0.10 4.35 23.94
C SER A 93 1.42 4.16 24.08
N LEU A 94 2.21 5.05 23.48
CA LEU A 94 3.65 5.08 23.71
C LEU A 94 3.96 5.37 25.18
N SER A 95 3.14 6.18 25.86
CA SER A 95 3.29 6.50 27.28
C SER A 95 3.22 5.27 28.19
N GLU A 96 2.23 4.38 27.98
CA GLU A 96 2.10 3.12 28.72
C GLU A 96 3.31 2.21 28.49
N CYS A 97 3.76 2.12 27.24
CA CYS A 97 4.88 1.26 26.88
C CYS A 97 6.21 1.81 27.42
N LEU A 98 6.37 3.13 27.47
CA LEU A 98 7.50 3.81 28.10
C LEU A 98 7.53 3.59 29.62
N GLN A 99 6.36 3.54 30.29
CA GLN A 99 6.31 3.22 31.71
C GLN A 99 6.78 1.79 31.98
N LYS A 100 6.29 0.80 31.22
CA LYS A 100 6.76 -0.59 31.34
C LYS A 100 8.27 -0.73 31.13
N MET A 101 8.80 0.03 30.16
CA MET A 101 10.23 0.07 29.90
C MET A 101 11.03 0.60 31.11
N LYS A 102 10.53 1.65 31.78
CA LYS A 102 11.13 2.19 33.01
C LYS A 102 11.02 1.23 34.18
N ASP A 103 9.90 0.52 34.31
CA ASP A 103 9.70 -0.46 35.37
C ASP A 103 10.64 -1.67 35.21
N GLU A 104 10.88 -2.13 33.98
CA GLU A 104 11.80 -3.23 33.66
C GLU A 104 13.28 -2.84 33.84
N HIS A 105 13.63 -1.58 33.59
CA HIS A 105 15.00 -1.06 33.66
C HIS A 105 15.12 0.07 34.68
N ASN A 106 14.71 -0.20 35.92
CA ASN A 106 14.59 0.80 36.99
C ASN A 106 15.94 1.38 37.48
N ASP A 107 17.05 0.73 37.14
CA ASP A 107 18.41 1.17 37.36
C ASP A 107 18.90 2.18 36.30
N HIS A 108 18.12 2.40 35.23
CA HIS A 108 18.42 3.34 34.16
C HIS A 108 17.40 4.48 34.11
N GLN A 109 17.90 5.71 33.97
CA GLN A 109 17.08 6.85 33.65
C GLN A 109 16.75 6.85 32.15
N ILE A 110 15.48 6.61 31.82
CA ILE A 110 14.98 6.54 30.44
C ILE A 110 14.12 7.78 30.15
N ILE A 111 14.52 8.57 29.17
CA ILE A 111 13.85 9.82 28.78
C ILE A 111 13.64 9.86 27.27
N LEU A 112 12.41 10.18 26.86
CA LEU A 112 12.13 10.53 25.49
C LEU A 112 12.54 11.99 25.24
N GLN A 113 13.30 12.23 24.18
CA GLN A 113 13.77 13.56 23.83
C GLN A 113 13.22 13.94 22.46
N LEU A 114 12.88 15.22 22.30
CA LEU A 114 12.46 15.81 21.02
C LEU A 114 13.33 17.04 20.73
N LYS A 115 13.97 17.06 19.56
CA LYS A 115 14.81 18.14 19.03
C LYS A 115 14.35 18.50 17.61
N GLY A 116 13.55 19.56 17.49
CA GLY A 116 12.87 19.89 16.25
C GLY A 116 11.90 18.78 15.85
N TYR A 117 12.06 18.20 14.66
CA TYR A 117 11.29 17.04 14.20
C TYR A 117 11.91 15.68 14.52
N ASN A 118 13.07 15.67 15.19
CA ASN A 118 13.77 14.42 15.51
C ASN A 118 13.52 14.07 16.97
N PHE A 119 13.03 12.87 17.23
CA PHE A 119 12.89 12.33 18.57
C PHE A 119 13.70 11.05 18.75
N GLY A 120 14.03 10.75 20.00
CA GLY A 120 14.83 9.59 20.36
C GLY A 120 14.70 9.24 21.83
N LEU A 121 15.27 8.11 22.21
CA LEU A 121 15.31 7.65 23.58
C LEU A 121 16.72 7.84 24.16
N ALA A 122 16.82 8.68 25.18
CA ALA A 122 18.03 8.83 25.98
C ALA A 122 17.97 7.87 27.17
N VAL A 123 19.10 7.21 27.43
CA VAL A 123 19.28 6.27 28.53
C VAL A 123 20.54 6.67 29.29
N THR A 124 20.46 6.69 30.62
CA THR A 124 21.59 7.02 31.50
C THR A 124 21.64 6.01 32.67
N PRO A 125 22.82 5.50 33.06
CA PRO A 125 24.14 5.78 32.47
C PRO A 125 24.30 5.18 31.05
N ASP A 126 25.17 5.78 30.23
CA ASP A 126 25.33 5.47 28.81
C ASP A 126 26.39 4.38 28.53
N ASP A 127 27.29 4.15 29.47
CA ASP A 127 28.36 3.16 29.43
C ASP A 127 27.87 1.71 29.70
N SER A 128 26.74 1.55 30.37
CA SER A 128 26.18 0.23 30.76
C SER A 128 24.81 -0.09 30.17
N VAL A 129 24.41 0.52 29.05
CA VAL A 129 23.07 0.32 28.47
C VAL A 129 22.81 -1.15 28.07
N PRO A 130 21.76 -1.80 28.61
CA PRO A 130 21.34 -3.15 28.23
C PRO A 130 21.02 -3.27 26.74
N ASP A 131 21.30 -4.44 26.15
CA ASP A 131 21.08 -4.67 24.71
C ASP A 131 19.61 -4.49 24.31
N LYS A 132 18.67 -4.86 25.18
CA LYS A 132 17.23 -4.61 24.98
C LYS A 132 16.94 -3.12 24.82
N LEU A 133 17.59 -2.25 25.61
CA LEU A 133 17.44 -0.81 25.52
C LEU A 133 18.15 -0.24 24.28
N LYS A 134 19.32 -0.74 23.89
CA LYS A 134 19.98 -0.35 22.62
C LYS A 134 19.10 -0.63 21.41
N GLN A 135 18.50 -1.83 21.34
CA GLN A 135 17.55 -2.19 20.29
C GLN A 135 16.30 -1.30 20.31
N THR A 136 15.90 -0.82 21.48
CA THR A 136 14.79 0.11 21.63
C THR A 136 15.14 1.52 21.17
N GLN A 137 16.35 1.99 21.44
CA GLN A 137 16.86 3.25 20.90
C GLN A 137 16.86 3.25 19.37
N GLU A 138 17.37 2.18 18.74
CA GLU A 138 17.35 2.07 17.28
C GLU A 138 15.92 1.96 16.72
N ASN A 139 15.04 1.18 17.37
CA ASN A 139 13.64 1.09 16.95
C ASN A 139 12.91 2.44 17.03
N ILE A 140 13.17 3.25 18.07
CA ILE A 140 12.61 4.61 18.20
C ILE A 140 13.20 5.56 17.16
N LYS A 141 14.48 5.41 16.81
CA LYS A 141 15.13 6.18 15.75
C LYS A 141 14.53 5.89 14.37
N GLU A 142 14.30 4.63 14.03
CA GLU A 142 13.61 4.24 12.80
C GLU A 142 12.15 4.71 12.79
N LEU A 143 11.45 4.60 13.92
CA LEU A 143 10.11 5.15 14.10
C LEU A 143 10.08 6.66 13.85
N CYS A 144 11.06 7.40 14.35
CA CYS A 144 11.21 8.83 14.11
C CYS A 144 11.42 9.15 12.62
N GLN A 145 12.29 8.42 11.95
CA GLN A 145 12.54 8.59 10.51
C GLN A 145 11.27 8.37 9.69
N ALA A 146 10.51 7.32 10.01
CA ALA A 146 9.25 7.00 9.36
C ALA A 146 8.20 8.12 9.55
N VAL A 147 7.97 8.58 10.79
CA VAL A 147 7.06 9.69 11.09
C VAL A 147 7.45 10.95 10.31
N LYS A 148 8.75 11.30 10.32
CA LYS A 148 9.26 12.47 9.60
C LYS A 148 9.02 12.37 8.10
N ALA A 149 9.27 11.22 7.49
CA ALA A 149 9.06 10.99 6.06
C ALA A 149 7.57 11.16 5.68
N ILE A 150 6.65 10.59 6.46
CA ILE A 150 5.19 10.71 6.23
C ILE A 150 4.76 12.18 6.26
N MET A 151 5.20 12.92 7.27
CA MET A 151 4.85 14.33 7.46
C MET A 151 5.43 15.22 6.35
N ALA A 152 6.68 14.97 5.95
CA ALA A 152 7.37 15.77 4.93
C ALA A 152 6.74 15.64 3.53
N LEU A 153 6.27 14.46 3.15
CA LEU A 153 5.67 14.22 1.84
C LEU A 153 4.24 14.77 1.70
N GLY A 154 3.57 15.00 2.83
CA GLY A 154 2.13 15.29 2.87
C GLY A 154 1.66 16.45 1.99
N PRO A 155 2.20 17.67 2.14
CA PRO A 155 1.72 18.83 1.39
C PRO A 155 1.86 18.67 -0.13
N LYS A 156 3.02 18.20 -0.60
CA LYS A 156 3.30 18.04 -2.03
C LYS A 156 2.44 16.93 -2.64
N LEU A 157 2.28 15.81 -1.95
CA LEU A 157 1.43 14.72 -2.40
C LEU A 157 -0.05 15.15 -2.48
N GLU A 158 -0.53 15.91 -1.51
CA GLU A 158 -1.87 16.49 -1.51
C GLU A 158 -2.10 17.43 -2.70
N GLU A 159 -1.14 18.29 -3.02
CA GLU A 159 -1.17 19.16 -4.20
C GLU A 159 -1.28 18.34 -5.49
N MET A 160 -0.43 17.31 -5.65
CA MET A 160 -0.43 16.45 -6.84
C MET A 160 -1.75 15.70 -7.01
N ILE A 161 -2.28 15.12 -5.92
CA ILE A 161 -3.58 14.43 -5.90
C ILE A 161 -4.70 15.38 -6.33
N ASN A 162 -4.75 16.58 -5.73
CA ASN A 162 -5.80 17.54 -6.04
C ASN A 162 -5.70 18.05 -7.49
N TRP A 163 -4.48 18.30 -7.99
CA TRP A 163 -4.29 18.66 -9.40
C TRP A 163 -4.79 17.58 -10.35
N LEU A 164 -4.42 16.31 -10.12
CA LEU A 164 -4.83 15.18 -10.95
C LEU A 164 -6.35 15.05 -11.01
N LEU A 165 -7.01 15.07 -9.86
CA LEU A 165 -8.45 14.87 -9.76
C LEU A 165 -9.24 16.07 -10.30
N ASN A 166 -8.80 17.30 -10.03
CA ASN A 166 -9.50 18.50 -10.49
C ASN A 166 -9.28 18.77 -11.99
N SER A 167 -8.26 18.15 -12.60
CA SER A 167 -7.92 18.35 -14.01
C SER A 167 -8.48 17.27 -14.95
N GLU A 168 -9.30 16.32 -14.47
CA GLU A 168 -9.75 15.14 -15.24
C GLU A 168 -10.24 15.47 -16.66
N LYS A 169 -11.07 16.52 -16.80
CA LYS A 169 -11.58 16.96 -18.11
C LYS A 169 -10.45 17.36 -19.07
N ILE A 170 -9.49 18.15 -18.60
CA ILE A 170 -8.34 18.62 -19.38
C ILE A 170 -7.43 17.44 -19.72
N LEU A 171 -7.16 16.57 -18.75
CA LEU A 171 -6.35 15.36 -18.95
C LEU A 171 -6.96 14.45 -20.01
N THR A 172 -8.28 14.25 -19.96
CA THR A 172 -9.02 13.44 -20.94
C THR A 172 -8.90 14.03 -22.35
N GLN A 173 -9.01 15.36 -22.49
CA GLN A 173 -8.83 16.03 -23.78
C GLN A 173 -7.42 15.83 -24.34
N LYS A 174 -6.38 15.99 -23.51
CA LYS A 174 -4.98 15.77 -23.91
C LYS A 174 -4.74 14.33 -24.37
N VAL A 175 -5.21 13.36 -23.60
CA VAL A 175 -5.08 11.93 -23.95
C VAL A 175 -5.82 11.57 -25.23
N ASN A 176 -6.99 12.18 -25.48
CA ASN A 176 -7.73 11.96 -26.72
C ASN A 176 -7.00 12.54 -27.94
N ALA A 177 -6.35 13.69 -27.79
CA ALA A 177 -5.61 14.33 -28.87
C ALA A 177 -4.34 13.56 -29.29
N GLU A 178 -3.75 12.82 -28.36
CA GLU A 178 -2.54 12.01 -28.60
C GLU A 178 -2.84 10.72 -29.37
N ALA A 179 -4.02 10.15 -29.18
CA ALA A 179 -4.36 8.86 -29.76
C ALA A 179 -4.50 8.93 -31.30
N LYS A 180 -3.77 8.09 -32.02
CA LYS A 180 -3.79 8.03 -33.50
C LYS A 180 -4.92 7.15 -34.03
N THR A 181 -5.44 6.26 -33.20
CA THR A 181 -6.50 5.31 -33.57
C THR A 181 -7.57 5.22 -32.50
N HIS A 182 -8.77 4.74 -32.88
CA HIS A 182 -9.85 4.51 -31.93
C HIS A 182 -9.49 3.47 -30.85
N GLN A 183 -8.76 2.42 -31.23
CA GLN A 183 -8.28 1.41 -30.29
C GLN A 183 -7.29 1.99 -29.28
N GLU A 184 -6.35 2.80 -29.76
CA GLU A 184 -5.40 3.50 -28.89
C GLU A 184 -6.10 4.49 -27.95
N SER A 185 -7.05 5.28 -28.47
CA SER A 185 -7.86 6.19 -27.66
C SER A 185 -8.59 5.45 -26.54
N THR A 186 -9.18 4.29 -26.84
CA THR A 186 -9.85 3.45 -25.85
C THR A 186 -8.87 2.96 -24.78
N ARG A 187 -7.69 2.47 -25.17
CA ARG A 187 -6.65 2.01 -24.24
C ARG A 187 -6.14 3.14 -23.34
N LEU A 188 -5.76 4.28 -23.91
CA LEU A 188 -5.18 5.40 -23.17
C LEU A 188 -6.21 6.02 -22.20
N ARG A 189 -7.47 6.16 -22.62
CA ARG A 189 -8.57 6.58 -21.72
C ARG A 189 -8.80 5.59 -20.58
N GLY A 190 -8.70 4.29 -20.85
CA GLY A 190 -8.77 3.26 -19.82
C GLY A 190 -7.65 3.41 -18.79
N ASN A 191 -6.42 3.66 -19.24
CA ASN A 191 -5.26 3.89 -18.38
C ASN A 191 -5.41 5.19 -17.56
N LEU A 192 -5.85 6.28 -18.17
CA LEU A 192 -6.11 7.54 -17.46
C LEU A 192 -7.13 7.34 -16.34
N ARG A 193 -8.24 6.62 -16.62
CA ARG A 193 -9.27 6.35 -15.63
C ARG A 193 -8.74 5.56 -14.45
N GLU A 194 -7.90 4.55 -14.69
CA GLU A 194 -7.28 3.82 -13.60
C GLU A 194 -6.36 4.73 -12.78
N ASN A 195 -5.49 5.52 -13.42
CA ASN A 195 -4.59 6.40 -12.68
C ASN A 195 -5.35 7.42 -11.80
N LEU A 196 -6.47 7.98 -12.31
CA LEU A 196 -7.33 8.88 -11.52
C LEU A 196 -8.05 8.16 -10.38
N ARG A 197 -8.39 6.88 -10.57
CA ARG A 197 -8.92 6.03 -9.50
C ARG A 197 -7.87 5.81 -8.41
N GLU A 198 -6.63 5.58 -8.79
CA GLU A 198 -5.50 5.46 -7.86
C GLU A 198 -5.21 6.79 -7.13
N ALA A 199 -5.29 7.94 -7.82
CA ALA A 199 -5.24 9.26 -7.19
C ALA A 199 -6.37 9.47 -6.17
N SER A 200 -7.58 9.00 -6.48
CA SER A 200 -8.72 9.04 -5.55
C SER A 200 -8.48 8.13 -4.33
N ARG A 201 -7.88 6.95 -4.54
CA ARG A 201 -7.47 6.06 -3.45
C ARG A 201 -6.43 6.72 -2.55
N ALA A 202 -5.41 7.35 -3.13
CA ALA A 202 -4.40 8.10 -2.41
C ALA A 202 -4.98 9.26 -1.60
N LYS A 203 -5.96 9.99 -2.15
CA LYS A 203 -6.69 11.07 -1.46
C LYS A 203 -7.35 10.61 -0.16
N ARG A 204 -7.80 9.35 -0.11
CA ARG A 204 -8.44 8.77 1.08
C ARG A 204 -7.43 8.31 2.12
N PHE A 205 -6.28 7.75 1.71
CA PHE A 205 -5.31 7.15 2.63
C PHE A 205 -4.23 8.12 3.11
N SER A 206 -3.71 8.99 2.24
CA SER A 206 -2.61 9.90 2.58
C SER A 206 -2.91 10.80 3.80
N PRO A 207 -4.11 11.41 3.93
CA PRO A 207 -4.44 12.20 5.12
C PRO A 207 -4.45 11.37 6.40
N ARG A 208 -4.94 10.13 6.34
CA ARG A 208 -4.97 9.23 7.50
C ARG A 208 -3.55 8.87 7.96
N TYR A 209 -2.64 8.58 7.04
CA TYR A 209 -1.24 8.30 7.39
C TYR A 209 -0.61 9.50 8.11
N ARG A 210 -0.85 10.70 7.61
CA ARG A 210 -0.38 11.95 8.24
C ARG A 210 -1.01 12.18 9.61
N GLU A 211 -2.30 11.91 9.76
CA GLU A 211 -3.01 12.06 11.03
C GLU A 211 -2.45 11.12 12.09
N GLU A 212 -2.27 9.84 11.77
CA GLU A 212 -1.72 8.85 12.70
C GLU A 212 -0.25 9.17 13.07
N ALA A 213 0.58 9.54 12.09
CA ALA A 213 1.95 9.99 12.33
C ALA A 213 2.00 11.26 13.21
N GLY A 214 1.10 12.21 12.97
CA GLY A 214 0.97 13.44 13.76
C GLY A 214 0.54 13.18 15.19
N LYS A 215 -0.41 12.25 15.41
CA LYS A 215 -0.82 11.83 16.77
C LYS A 215 0.37 11.25 17.55
N LEU A 216 1.13 10.36 16.92
CA LEU A 216 2.33 9.79 17.54
C LEU A 216 3.38 10.87 17.84
N PHE A 217 3.64 11.78 16.90
CA PHE A 217 4.57 12.89 17.12
C PHE A 217 4.15 13.79 18.28
N ASN A 218 2.86 14.11 18.39
CA ASN A 218 2.32 14.92 19.49
C ASN A 218 2.43 14.19 20.83
N GLU A 219 2.18 12.87 20.85
CA GLU A 219 2.39 12.06 22.05
C GLU A 219 3.85 12.11 22.50
N VAL A 220 4.80 11.96 21.56
CA VAL A 220 6.24 12.09 21.82
C VAL A 220 6.58 13.48 22.37
N ALA A 221 6.02 14.55 21.82
CA ALA A 221 6.24 15.91 22.30
C ALA A 221 5.82 16.07 23.75
N MET A 222 4.62 15.61 24.11
CA MET A 222 4.12 15.62 25.48
C MET A 222 5.01 14.82 26.43
N LEU A 223 5.42 13.62 26.02
CA LEU A 223 6.33 12.76 26.81
C LEU A 223 7.74 13.33 26.97
N SER A 224 8.15 14.20 26.04
CA SER A 224 9.42 14.92 26.10
C SER A 224 9.32 16.25 26.86
N GLY A 225 8.15 16.55 27.47
CA GLY A 225 7.92 17.79 28.22
C GLY A 225 7.67 19.04 27.36
N ILE A 226 7.45 18.87 26.05
CA ILE A 226 7.08 19.95 25.15
C ILE A 226 5.55 20.02 25.07
N LYS A 227 4.97 21.14 25.50
CA LYS A 227 3.54 21.41 25.31
C LYS A 227 3.32 21.85 23.85
N PRO A 228 2.35 21.25 23.12
CA PRO A 228 1.96 21.68 21.77
C PRO A 228 1.52 23.14 21.70
#